data_AF-A0A672ZJ39-F1
#
_entry.id   AF-A0A672ZJ39-F1
#
_cell.length_a   1.000
_cell.length_b   1.000
_cell.length_c   1.000
_cell.angle_alpha   90.00
_cell.angle_beta   90.00
_cell.angle_gamma   90.00
#
_symmetry.space_group_name_H-M   'P 1'
#
loop_
_entity.id
_entity.type
_entity.pdbx_description
1 polymer ?
#
loop_
_entity_poly.entity_id
_entity_poly.type
_entity_poly.pdbx_seq_one_letter_code
_entity_poly.pdbx_strand_id
1 'polypeptide(L)'
;MFTLLILFQGNMDRHHYETFEKFGNDTFLLHLDNGRAFGRHSKDEPSILAPLKQCCRIRRSTWYRLRLLSLPQYQLSDVMRSSLSHDPLSSVAPLLAEPHLAALDRRLAAVLQTVSGCLKQQSEKGGDEVFYEDLDHLKDLFASAD
;
A
#
# COMPACT_ATOMS: atom_id res chain seq x y z
N MET A 1 0.06 6.00 3.35
CA MET A 1 0.53 4.60 3.51
C MET A 1 -0.61 3.70 3.99
N PHE A 2 -1.27 4.04 5.11
CA PHE A 2 -2.41 3.30 5.69
C PHE A 2 -3.53 2.96 4.70
N THR A 3 -3.98 3.93 3.90
CA THR A 3 -5.06 3.77 2.91
C THR A 3 -4.78 2.75 1.81
N LEU A 4 -3.50 2.48 1.51
CA LEU A 4 -3.12 1.55 0.45
C LEU A 4 -3.27 0.09 0.89
N LEU A 5 -2.87 -0.23 2.12
CA LEU A 5 -3.08 -1.56 2.70
C LEU A 5 -4.57 -1.89 2.77
N ILE A 6 -5.37 -0.91 3.20
CA ILE A 6 -6.84 -0.98 3.27
C ILE A 6 -7.43 -1.31 1.91
N LEU A 7 -6.97 -0.66 0.84
CA LEU A 7 -7.44 -0.93 -0.52
C LEU A 7 -7.11 -2.36 -0.95
N PHE A 8 -5.86 -2.80 -0.78
CA PHE A 8 -5.43 -4.14 -1.19
C PHE A 8 -6.25 -5.23 -0.52
N GLN A 9 -6.51 -5.07 0.77
CA GLN A 9 -7.30 -6.00 1.56
C GLN A 9 -8.82 -5.83 1.33
N GLY A 10 -9.28 -4.65 0.93
CA GLY A 10 -10.70 -4.30 0.87
C GLY A 10 -11.36 -4.15 2.25
N ASN A 11 -10.59 -3.79 3.28
CA ASN A 11 -11.08 -3.67 4.65
C ASN A 11 -11.61 -2.24 4.91
N MET A 12 -12.91 -2.00 4.78
CA MET A 12 -13.50 -0.67 5.02
C MET A 12 -13.74 -0.33 6.50
N ASP A 13 -13.50 -1.27 7.42
CA ASP A 13 -13.82 -1.09 8.85
C ASP A 13 -12.67 -0.39 9.60
N ARG A 14 -12.25 0.76 9.06
CA ARG A 14 -11.07 1.51 9.51
C ARG A 14 -11.48 2.86 10.06
N HIS A 15 -12.13 2.81 11.22
CA HIS A 15 -12.68 3.98 11.90
C HIS A 15 -11.81 4.49 13.06
N HIS A 16 -10.81 3.71 13.51
CA HIS A 16 -9.80 4.12 14.48
C HIS A 16 -8.39 3.80 13.97
N TYR A 17 -7.41 4.51 14.52
CA TYR A 17 -6.00 4.20 14.35
C TYR A 17 -5.34 4.17 15.73
N GLU A 18 -4.36 3.30 15.88
CA GLU A 18 -3.59 3.17 17.09
C GLU A 18 -2.12 3.50 16.82
N THR A 19 -1.44 4.00 17.84
CA THR A 19 -0.02 4.35 17.81
C THR A 19 0.63 3.95 19.13
N PHE A 20 1.97 3.93 19.15
CA PHE A 20 2.69 3.73 20.40
C PHE A 20 2.80 5.05 21.17
N GLU A 21 2.08 5.16 22.30
CA GLU A 21 2.05 6.35 23.15
C GLU A 21 3.45 6.83 23.57
N LYS A 22 4.37 5.88 23.82
CA LYS A 22 5.76 6.16 24.23
C LYS A 22 6.51 7.12 23.30
N PHE A 23 6.17 7.16 22.01
CA PHE A 23 6.85 7.99 21.02
C PHE A 23 6.06 9.27 20.66
N GLY A 24 4.93 9.53 21.32
CA GLY A 24 4.11 10.72 21.07
C GLY A 24 3.69 10.84 19.61
N ASN A 25 4.00 11.98 18.99
CA ASN A 25 3.66 12.25 17.58
C ASN A 25 4.66 11.64 16.59
N ASP A 26 5.87 11.31 17.02
CA ASP A 26 6.92 10.73 16.18
C ASP A 26 6.83 9.19 16.19
N THR A 27 5.66 8.71 15.77
CA THR A 27 5.28 7.30 15.75
C THR A 27 4.73 6.90 14.38
N PHE A 28 4.46 5.60 14.22
CA PHE A 28 3.73 5.07 13.06
C PHE A 28 2.37 4.52 13.47
N LEU A 29 1.51 4.32 12.47
CA LEU A 29 0.18 3.75 12.64
C LEU A 29 0.28 2.22 12.74
N LEU A 30 -0.34 1.65 13.77
CA LEU A 30 -0.48 0.22 13.92
C LEU A 30 -1.55 -0.32 12.98
N HIS A 31 -1.19 -1.31 12.17
CA HIS A 31 -2.08 -1.94 11.18
C HIS A 31 -2.83 -3.14 11.77
N LEU A 32 -3.68 -2.92 12.79
CA LEU A 32 -4.44 -3.97 13.50
C LEU A 32 -5.77 -4.32 12.83
N ASP A 33 -6.62 -5.18 13.41
CA ASP A 33 -8.01 -5.41 13.00
C ASP A 33 -8.25 -5.67 11.51
N ASN A 34 -7.53 -6.65 10.96
CA ASN A 34 -7.66 -7.08 9.57
C ASN A 34 -8.69 -8.22 9.36
N GLY A 35 -9.43 -8.62 10.40
CA GLY A 35 -10.34 -9.77 10.32
C GLY A 35 -11.49 -9.64 9.32
N ARG A 36 -11.85 -8.41 8.92
CA ARG A 36 -12.86 -8.12 7.88
C ARG A 36 -12.26 -7.92 6.49
N ALA A 37 -10.95 -8.14 6.32
CA ALA A 37 -10.29 -8.09 5.03
C ALA A 37 -10.72 -9.25 4.12
N PHE A 38 -10.46 -9.10 2.83
CA PHE A 38 -10.63 -10.14 1.80
C PHE A 38 -12.04 -10.75 1.72
N GLY A 39 -13.08 -9.98 2.05
CA GLY A 39 -14.48 -10.45 1.90
C GLY A 39 -14.98 -10.50 0.46
N ARG A 40 -14.41 -9.70 -0.47
CA ARG A 40 -14.81 -9.64 -1.89
C ARG A 40 -13.60 -9.48 -2.81
N HIS A 41 -13.46 -10.36 -3.80
CA HIS A 41 -12.44 -10.27 -4.86
C HIS A 41 -12.96 -9.67 -6.16
N SER A 42 -14.26 -9.81 -6.43
CA SER A 42 -14.90 -9.40 -7.70
C SER A 42 -15.29 -7.92 -7.74
N LYS A 43 -15.36 -7.26 -6.58
CA LYS A 43 -15.69 -5.85 -6.45
C LYS A 43 -14.56 -5.13 -5.72
N ASP A 44 -14.13 -4.01 -6.28
CA ASP A 44 -13.21 -3.07 -5.64
C ASP A 44 -14.01 -1.86 -5.15
N GLU A 45 -13.60 -1.29 -4.02
CA GLU A 45 -14.28 -0.14 -3.41
C GLU A 45 -13.43 1.12 -3.66
N PRO A 46 -13.70 1.89 -4.73
CA PRO A 46 -12.87 3.03 -5.11
C PRO A 46 -12.95 4.20 -4.12
N SER A 47 -13.95 4.21 -3.24
CA SER A 47 -14.07 5.17 -2.13
C SER A 47 -12.88 5.10 -1.18
N ILE A 48 -12.25 3.92 -1.02
CA ILE A 48 -11.04 3.76 -0.21
C ILE A 48 -9.87 4.61 -0.74
N LEU A 49 -9.84 4.88 -2.05
CA LEU A 49 -8.83 5.75 -2.67
C LEU A 49 -9.10 7.25 -2.47
N ALA A 50 -10.23 7.65 -1.88
CA ALA A 50 -10.58 9.06 -1.73
C ALA A 50 -9.49 9.90 -1.04
N PRO A 51 -8.87 9.46 0.08
CA PRO A 51 -7.78 10.23 0.69
C PRO A 51 -6.57 10.41 -0.23
N LEU A 52 -6.22 9.39 -1.04
CA LEU A 52 -5.12 9.52 -2.00
C LEU A 52 -5.48 10.50 -3.13
N LYS A 53 -6.72 10.47 -3.62
CA LYS A 53 -7.22 11.39 -4.65
C LYS A 53 -7.33 12.84 -4.16
N GLN A 54 -7.71 13.03 -2.90
CA GLN A 54 -7.94 14.34 -2.31
C GLN A 54 -6.63 15.00 -1.88
N CYS A 55 -5.79 14.26 -1.16
CA CYS A 55 -4.52 14.80 -0.66
C CYS A 55 -3.43 14.80 -1.72
N CYS A 56 -3.49 13.88 -2.69
CA CYS A 56 -2.47 13.68 -3.71
C CYS A 56 -1.03 13.55 -3.17
N ARG A 57 -0.86 13.00 -1.95
CA ARG A 57 0.47 12.78 -1.33
C ARG A 57 0.75 11.31 -1.04
N ILE A 58 1.96 10.86 -1.37
CA ILE A 58 2.45 9.50 -1.11
C ILE A 58 3.94 9.52 -0.73
N ARG A 59 4.34 8.67 0.21
CA ARG A 59 5.76 8.49 0.57
C ARG A 59 6.56 7.95 -0.61
N ARG A 60 7.73 8.52 -0.90
CA ARG A 60 8.59 8.10 -2.02
C ARG A 60 9.02 6.64 -1.88
N SER A 61 9.36 6.19 -0.67
CA SER A 61 9.68 4.79 -0.40
C SER A 61 8.53 3.83 -0.76
N THR A 62 7.28 4.26 -0.53
CA THR A 62 6.09 3.46 -0.85
C THR A 62 5.87 3.42 -2.36
N TRP A 63 6.00 4.56 -3.03
CA TRP A 63 5.87 4.64 -4.49
C TRP A 63 6.82 3.69 -5.23
N TYR A 64 8.11 3.68 -4.85
CA TYR A 64 9.10 2.79 -5.48
C TYR A 64 8.76 1.31 -5.31
N ARG A 65 8.32 0.90 -4.11
CA ARG A 65 7.89 -0.48 -3.85
C ARG A 65 6.66 -0.85 -4.70
N LEU A 66 5.67 0.04 -4.80
CA LEU A 66 4.49 -0.19 -5.64
C LEU A 66 4.83 -0.31 -7.12
N ARG A 67 5.77 0.51 -7.61
CA ARG A 67 6.29 0.41 -8.98
C ARG A 67 6.99 -0.91 -9.21
N LEU A 68 7.87 -1.32 -8.30
CA LEU A 68 8.55 -2.62 -8.37
C LEU A 68 7.53 -3.77 -8.43
N LEU A 69 6.53 -3.74 -7.53
CA LEU A 69 5.48 -4.77 -7.45
C LEU A 69 4.51 -4.79 -8.62
N SER A 70 4.60 -3.81 -9.54
CA SER A 70 3.81 -3.79 -10.78
C SER A 70 4.55 -4.37 -11.98
N LEU A 71 5.83 -4.72 -11.82
CA LEU A 71 6.62 -5.33 -12.88
C LEU A 71 6.29 -6.82 -13.02
N PRO A 72 6.30 -7.39 -14.24
CA PRO A 72 5.94 -8.78 -14.48
C PRO A 72 6.71 -9.80 -13.64
N GLN A 73 7.99 -9.52 -13.34
CA GLN A 73 8.86 -10.41 -12.56
C GLN A 73 8.65 -10.31 -11.03
N TYR A 74 7.92 -9.31 -10.55
CA TYR A 74 7.71 -9.04 -9.12
C TYR A 74 6.24 -8.75 -8.81
N GLN A 75 5.31 -9.29 -9.60
CA GLN A 75 3.88 -9.01 -9.44
C GLN A 75 3.44 -9.25 -7.99
N LEU A 76 2.61 -8.35 -7.47
CA LEU A 76 2.16 -8.37 -6.09
C LEU A 76 1.49 -9.70 -5.73
N SER A 77 0.65 -10.23 -6.62
CA SER A 77 0.03 -11.54 -6.42
C SER A 77 1.05 -12.67 -6.25
N ASP A 78 2.11 -12.71 -7.05
CA ASP A 78 3.16 -13.74 -7.00
C ASP A 78 4.00 -13.63 -5.72
N VAL A 79 4.39 -12.41 -5.36
CA VAL A 79 5.11 -12.13 -4.11
C VAL A 79 4.25 -12.52 -2.91
N MET A 80 2.95 -12.21 -2.93
CA MET A 80 2.04 -12.58 -1.86
C MET A 80 1.84 -14.09 -1.79
N ARG A 81 1.68 -14.77 -2.93
CA ARG A 81 1.54 -16.23 -3.00
C ARG A 81 2.76 -16.93 -2.40
N SER A 82 3.97 -16.48 -2.78
CA SER A 82 5.22 -17.01 -2.24
C SER A 82 5.38 -16.72 -0.74
N SER A 83 4.98 -15.54 -0.26
CA SER A 83 5.01 -15.25 1.17
C SER A 83 4.05 -16.14 1.97
N LEU A 84 2.81 -16.28 1.50
CA LEU A 84 1.78 -17.11 2.15
C LEU A 84 2.12 -18.61 2.17
N SER A 85 2.91 -19.11 1.21
CA SER A 85 3.31 -20.52 1.19
C SER A 85 4.27 -20.91 2.32
N HIS A 86 4.84 -19.94 3.04
CA HIS A 86 5.67 -20.20 4.21
C HIS A 86 4.83 -20.39 5.48
N ASP A 87 3.54 -20.09 5.45
CA ASP A 87 2.65 -20.32 6.58
C ASP A 87 2.33 -21.83 6.70
N PRO A 88 2.45 -22.45 7.89
CA PRO A 88 2.15 -23.87 8.08
C PRO A 88 0.75 -24.30 7.62
N LEU A 89 -0.24 -23.40 7.70
CA LEU A 89 -1.61 -23.66 7.26
C LEU A 89 -1.71 -23.86 5.74
N SER A 90 -0.73 -23.38 4.97
CA SER A 90 -0.67 -23.58 3.51
C SER A 90 -0.59 -25.06 3.12
N SER A 91 -0.14 -25.93 4.03
CA SER A 91 -0.14 -27.39 3.84
C SER A 91 -1.53 -28.01 3.78
N VAL A 92 -2.53 -27.33 4.35
CA VAL A 92 -3.93 -27.79 4.40
C VAL A 92 -4.76 -27.15 3.30
N ALA A 93 -4.64 -25.82 3.15
CA ALA A 93 -5.33 -25.06 2.13
C ALA A 93 -4.61 -23.72 1.86
N PRO A 94 -4.74 -23.15 0.65
CA PRO A 94 -4.26 -21.79 0.39
C PRO A 94 -4.91 -20.77 1.34
N LEU A 95 -4.10 -19.95 2.02
CA LEU A 95 -4.59 -18.93 2.95
C LEU A 95 -5.43 -17.86 2.25
N LEU A 96 -5.16 -17.61 0.96
CA LEU A 96 -5.90 -16.66 0.14
C LEU A 96 -6.20 -17.29 -1.21
N ALA A 97 -7.46 -17.24 -1.64
CA ALA A 97 -7.89 -17.82 -2.90
C ALA A 97 -7.32 -17.06 -4.11
N GLU A 98 -7.06 -17.76 -5.21
CA GLU A 98 -6.50 -17.17 -6.44
C GLU A 98 -7.24 -15.92 -6.96
N PRO A 99 -8.58 -15.83 -6.94
CA PRO A 99 -9.27 -14.62 -7.34
C PRO A 99 -8.91 -13.38 -6.50
N HIS A 100 -8.60 -13.57 -5.21
CA HIS A 100 -8.14 -12.48 -4.34
C HIS A 100 -6.72 -12.05 -4.67
N LEU A 101 -5.83 -13.00 -4.99
CA LEU A 101 -4.48 -12.68 -5.46
C LEU A 101 -4.54 -11.86 -6.75
N ALA A 102 -5.33 -12.28 -7.74
CA ALA A 102 -5.55 -11.50 -8.97
C ALA A 102 -6.18 -10.11 -8.71
N ALA A 103 -7.03 -9.99 -7.69
CA ALA A 103 -7.59 -8.71 -7.29
C ALA A 103 -6.53 -7.74 -6.74
N LEU A 104 -5.46 -8.23 -6.10
CA LEU A 104 -4.36 -7.39 -5.61
C LEU A 104 -3.69 -6.63 -6.75
N ASP A 105 -3.36 -7.30 -7.86
CA ASP A 105 -2.71 -6.67 -9.01
C ASP A 105 -3.62 -5.63 -9.68
N ARG A 106 -4.91 -5.96 -9.82
CA ARG A 106 -5.90 -5.02 -10.35
C ARG A 106 -6.02 -3.76 -9.47
N ARG A 107 -6.06 -3.95 -8.14
CA ARG A 107 -6.10 -2.84 -7.16
C ARG A 107 -4.80 -2.03 -7.19
N LEU A 108 -3.65 -2.67 -7.38
CA LEU A 108 -2.36 -1.99 -7.54
C LEU A 108 -2.36 -1.10 -8.78
N ALA A 109 -2.87 -1.59 -9.91
CA ALA A 109 -3.02 -0.77 -11.12
C ALA A 109 -3.88 0.49 -10.85
N ALA A 110 -4.98 0.36 -10.11
CA ALA A 110 -5.83 1.49 -9.74
C ALA A 110 -5.10 2.54 -8.86
N VAL A 111 -4.25 2.10 -7.93
CA VAL A 111 -3.38 3.00 -7.13
C VAL A 111 -2.42 3.75 -8.04
N LEU A 112 -1.71 3.04 -8.92
CA LEU A 112 -0.72 3.65 -9.81
C LEU A 112 -1.35 4.65 -10.78
N GLN A 113 -2.54 4.34 -11.29
CA GLN A 113 -3.34 5.26 -12.11
C GLN A 113 -3.75 6.51 -11.31
N THR A 114 -4.15 6.35 -10.06
CA THR A 114 -4.54 7.47 -9.19
C THR A 114 -3.36 8.41 -8.93
N VAL A 115 -2.19 7.88 -8.58
CA VAL A 115 -0.97 8.69 -8.40
C VAL A 115 -0.55 9.38 -9.71
N SER A 116 -0.64 8.68 -10.85
CA SER A 116 -0.37 9.27 -12.16
C SER A 116 -1.32 10.44 -12.48
N GLY A 117 -2.58 10.34 -12.06
CA GLY A 117 -3.55 11.44 -12.14
C GLY A 117 -3.15 12.64 -11.28
N CYS A 118 -2.70 12.40 -10.05
CA CYS A 118 -2.18 13.46 -9.17
C CYS A 118 -0.96 14.18 -9.77
N LEU A 119 -0.01 13.45 -10.36
CA LEU A 119 1.16 14.05 -11.02
C LEU A 119 0.77 14.96 -12.18
N LYS A 120 -0.20 14.54 -13.00
CA LYS A 120 -0.73 15.39 -14.10
C LYS A 120 -1.37 16.66 -13.56
N GLN A 121 -2.22 16.54 -12.54
CA GLN A 121 -2.86 17.70 -11.91
C GLN A 121 -1.84 18.66 -11.32
N GLN A 122 -0.78 18.16 -10.69
CA GLN A 122 0.31 18.98 -10.17
C GLN A 122 1.00 19.78 -11.29
N SER A 123 1.30 19.14 -12.42
CA SER A 123 1.94 19.80 -13.57
C SER A 123 1.06 20.84 -14.25
N GLU A 124 -0.26 20.65 -14.24
CA GLU A 124 -1.21 21.55 -14.91
C GLU A 124 -1.64 22.73 -14.04
N LYS A 125 -1.80 22.51 -12.72
CA LYS A 125 -2.42 23.47 -11.81
C LYS A 125 -1.47 24.11 -10.81
N GLY A 126 -0.21 23.64 -10.73
CA GLY A 126 0.76 24.10 -9.74
C GLY A 126 0.28 23.80 -8.32
N GLY A 127 0.43 22.55 -7.88
CA GLY A 127 0.01 22.07 -6.55
C GLY A 127 1.17 21.55 -5.70
N ASP A 128 0.83 21.13 -4.48
CA ASP A 128 1.76 20.52 -3.52
C ASP A 128 2.51 19.32 -4.12
N GLU A 129 3.71 19.06 -3.61
CA GLU A 129 4.52 17.92 -4.03
C GLU A 129 3.81 16.59 -3.75
N VAL A 130 3.62 15.80 -4.82
CA VAL A 130 2.97 14.49 -4.74
C VAL A 130 3.80 13.51 -3.90
N PHE A 131 5.13 13.60 -4.00
CA PHE A 131 6.04 12.73 -3.28
C PHE A 131 6.45 13.38 -1.96
N TYR A 132 6.23 12.65 -0.87
CA TYR A 132 6.80 12.98 0.42
C TYR A 132 8.12 12.23 0.58
N GLU A 133 9.22 12.97 0.74
CA GLU A 133 10.55 12.39 0.98
C GLU A 133 10.65 11.77 2.38
N ASP A 134 10.80 10.45 2.41
CA ASP A 134 10.98 9.66 3.63
C ASP A 134 12.24 8.78 3.58
N LEU A 135 13.14 9.06 2.63
CA LEU A 135 14.35 8.29 2.37
C LEU A 135 15.63 9.04 2.78
N ASP A 136 15.54 10.27 3.26
CA ASP A 136 16.73 11.08 3.53
C ASP A 136 17.59 10.48 4.65
N HIS A 137 16.99 9.88 5.66
CA HIS A 137 17.72 9.16 6.73
C HIS A 137 18.51 7.95 6.22
N LEU A 138 18.13 7.34 5.08
CA LEU A 138 18.90 6.26 4.48
C LEU A 138 20.16 6.79 3.78
N LYS A 139 20.11 7.99 3.21
CA LYS A 139 21.30 8.63 2.62
C LYS A 139 22.36 8.87 3.68
N ASP A 140 21.96 9.29 4.88
CA ASP A 140 22.89 9.53 6.00
C ASP A 140 23.50 8.22 6.54
N LEU A 141 22.74 7.13 6.55
CA LEU A 141 23.24 5.79 6.92
C LEU A 141 24.26 5.24 5.91
N PHE A 142 24.09 5.51 4.62
CA PHE A 142 25.05 5.11 3.58
C PHE A 142 26.22 6.09 3.46
N ALA A 143 26.05 7.37 3.82
CA ALA A 143 27.13 8.37 3.85
C ALA A 143 28.04 8.26 5.09
N SER A 144 27.60 7.55 6.13
CA SER A 144 28.39 7.26 7.34
C SER A 144 29.05 5.88 7.34
N ALA A 145 28.85 5.11 6.27
CA ALA A 145 29.44 3.79 6.07
C ALA A 145 30.69 3.79 5.15
N ASP A 146 31.13 4.97 4.71
CA ASP A 146 32.35 5.21 3.93
C ASP A 146 33.43 5.95 4.75
#